data_AF-A0A2H5V4N5-F1
#
_entry.id   AF-A0A2H5V4N5-F1
#
_cell.length_a   1.000
_cell.length_b   1.000
_cell.length_c   1.000
_cell.angle_alpha   90.00
_cell.angle_beta   90.00
_cell.angle_gamma   90.00
#
_symmetry.space_group_name_H-M   'P 1'
#
loop_
_entity.id
_entity.type
_entity.pdbx_description
1 polymer ?
#
loop_
_entity_poly.entity_id
_entity_poly.type
_entity_poly.pdbx_seq_one_letter_code
_entity_poly.pdbx_strand_id
1 'polypeptide(L)'
;MAGKGRIVQRRKIVVDKKALVLARQAARRQPRITFYSPLSSLVLNYLKNVTPRFSISDEVSRIVESELARRYPELVSAARRSLRLS
;
A
#
# COMPACT_ATOMS: atom_id res chain seq x y z
N MET A 1 16.14 -28.63 -6.53
CA MET A 1 16.85 -27.40 -6.09
C MET A 1 15.97 -26.66 -5.09
N ALA A 2 16.35 -26.67 -3.81
CA ALA A 2 15.57 -26.10 -2.72
C ALA A 2 15.88 -24.60 -2.55
N GLY A 3 15.00 -23.74 -3.08
CA GLY A 3 15.02 -22.31 -2.76
C GLY A 3 14.44 -22.08 -1.37
N LYS A 4 15.30 -22.04 -0.34
CA LYS A 4 14.93 -21.67 1.03
C LYS A 4 14.25 -20.31 1.01
N GLY A 5 12.92 -20.29 1.12
CA GLY A 5 12.15 -19.09 1.36
C GLY A 5 12.69 -18.44 2.63
N ARG A 6 13.37 -17.31 2.48
CA ARG A 6 13.91 -16.51 3.58
C ARG A 6 12.70 -16.10 4.42
N ILE A 7 12.47 -16.77 5.54
CA ILE A 7 11.52 -16.35 6.56
C ILE A 7 12.09 -15.02 7.08
N VAL A 8 11.64 -13.91 6.51
CA VAL A 8 11.95 -12.58 7.00
C VAL A 8 11.26 -12.50 8.36
N GLN A 9 12.03 -12.70 9.43
CA GLN A 9 11.54 -12.48 10.79
C GLN A 9 10.96 -11.06 10.85
N ARG A 10 9.64 -10.94 10.91
CA ARG A 10 8.97 -9.65 11.08
C ARG A 10 9.36 -9.11 12.44
N ARG A 11 10.23 -8.11 12.47
CA ARG A 11 10.42 -7.29 13.67
C ARG A 11 9.07 -6.62 13.96
N LYS A 12 8.56 -6.81 15.18
CA LYS A 12 7.35 -6.14 15.66
C LYS A 12 7.58 -4.63 15.58
N ILE A 13 6.77 -3.93 14.78
CA ILE A 13 6.89 -2.48 14.62
C ILE A 13 6.23 -1.81 15.82
N VAL A 14 7.00 -1.01 16.56
CA VAL A 14 6.45 -0.10 17.57
C VAL A 14 6.05 1.19 16.85
N VAL A 15 4.76 1.52 16.90
CA VAL A 15 4.22 2.69 16.19
C VAL A 15 4.38 3.94 17.07
N ASP A 16 5.10 4.93 16.57
CA ASP A 16 5.18 6.26 17.20
C ASP A 16 3.89 7.04 16.96
N LYS A 17 3.23 7.46 18.05
CA LYS A 17 1.96 8.19 18.02
C LYS A 17 2.10 9.59 17.40
N LYS A 18 3.18 10.32 17.70
CA LYS A 18 3.40 11.67 17.17
C LYS A 18 3.64 11.61 15.66
N ALA A 19 4.50 10.69 15.22
CA ALA A 19 4.75 10.47 13.79
C ALA A 19 3.47 10.06 13.04
N LEU A 20 2.63 9.22 13.65
CA LEU A 20 1.35 8.81 13.08
C LEU A 20 0.37 9.99 12.90
N VAL A 21 0.33 10.94 13.83
CA VAL A 21 -0.52 12.13 13.71
C VAL A 21 -0.09 13.02 12.55
N LEU A 22 1.22 13.22 12.38
CA LEU A 22 1.77 13.99 11.25
C LEU A 22 1.49 13.30 9.91
N ALA A 23 1.71 11.98 9.84
CA ALA A 23 1.40 11.19 8.66
C ALA A 23 -0.09 11.26 8.28
N ARG A 24 -1.00 11.22 9.27
CA ARG A 24 -2.43 11.39 9.05
C ARG A 24 -2.78 12.76 8.46
N GLN A 25 -2.17 13.83 8.95
CA GLN A 25 -2.40 15.18 8.42
C GLN A 25 -1.92 15.29 6.96
N ALA A 26 -0.75 14.73 6.64
CA ALA A 26 -0.25 14.67 5.28
C ALA A 26 -1.19 13.88 4.36
N ALA A 27 -1.64 12.69 4.80
CA ALA A 27 -2.56 11.84 4.04
C ALA A 27 -3.90 12.53 3.74
N ARG A 28 -4.42 13.33 4.68
CA ARG A 28 -5.65 14.13 4.47
C ARG A 28 -5.47 15.25 3.46
N ARG A 29 -4.26 15.82 3.36
CA ARG A 29 -3.97 16.90 2.41
C ARG A 29 -3.70 16.37 1.00
N GLN A 30 -2.96 15.27 0.89
CA GLN A 30 -2.58 14.66 -0.38
C GLN A 30 -2.56 13.13 -0.24
N PRO A 31 -3.67 12.45 -0.57
CA PRO A 31 -3.74 10.99 -0.47
C PRO A 31 -3.06 10.29 -1.65
N ARG A 32 -2.87 10.98 -2.78
CA ARG A 32 -2.32 10.39 -4.00
C ARG A 32 -0.80 10.26 -3.92
N ILE A 33 -0.32 9.04 -4.13
CA ILE A 33 1.09 8.75 -4.35
C ILE A 33 1.38 8.69 -5.85
N THR A 34 2.49 9.28 -6.28
CA THR A 34 3.00 9.13 -7.65
C THR A 34 4.00 7.97 -7.67
N PHE A 35 3.84 7.06 -8.62
CA PHE A 35 4.70 5.88 -8.78
C PHE A 35 5.28 5.86 -10.19
N TYR A 36 6.60 5.60 -10.30
CA TYR A 36 7.26 5.45 -11.59
C TYR A 36 7.85 4.05 -11.72
N SER A 37 7.30 3.28 -12.67
CA SER A 37 7.77 1.95 -13.04
C SER A 37 7.33 1.67 -14.48
N PRO A 38 8.27 1.55 -15.44
CA PRO A 38 7.93 1.23 -16.82
C PRO A 38 7.14 -0.09 -16.94
N LEU A 39 7.54 -1.12 -16.19
CA LEU A 39 6.87 -2.42 -16.19
C LEU A 39 5.42 -2.32 -15.71
N SER A 40 5.20 -1.68 -14.56
CA SER A 40 3.85 -1.54 -14.01
C SER A 40 2.98 -0.67 -14.91
N SER A 41 3.56 0.38 -15.50
CA SER A 41 2.86 1.21 -16.48
C SER A 41 2.41 0.41 -17.69
N LEU A 42 3.29 -0.42 -18.27
CA LEU A 42 2.95 -1.28 -19.40
C LEU A 42 1.79 -2.22 -19.06
N VAL A 43 1.90 -2.96 -17.96
CA VAL A 43 0.87 -3.94 -17.56
C VAL A 43 -0.47 -3.26 -17.26
N LEU A 44 -0.46 -2.17 -16.50
CA LEU A 44 -1.69 -1.47 -16.11
C LEU A 44 -2.37 -0.79 -17.30
N ASN A 45 -1.60 -0.24 -18.25
CA ASN A 45 -2.17 0.30 -19.49
C ASN A 45 -2.71 -0.80 -20.41
N TYR A 46 -2.03 -1.96 -20.49
CA TYR A 46 -2.58 -3.11 -21.19
C TYR A 46 -3.95 -3.51 -20.61
N LEU A 47 -4.03 -3.71 -19.29
CA LEU A 47 -5.28 -4.07 -18.61
C LEU A 47 -6.39 -3.04 -18.85
N LYS A 48 -6.05 -1.75 -18.79
CA LYS A 48 -6.97 -0.66 -19.09
C LYS A 48 -7.55 -0.74 -20.50
N ASN A 49 -6.74 -1.11 -21.48
CA ASN A 49 -7.16 -1.15 -22.88
C ASN A 49 -8.02 -2.38 -23.21
N VAL A 50 -7.80 -3.51 -22.53
CA VAL A 50 -8.49 -4.77 -22.84
C VAL A 50 -9.67 -5.08 -21.90
N THR A 51 -9.82 -4.32 -20.81
CA THR A 51 -10.87 -4.57 -19.79
C THR A 51 -11.83 -3.39 -19.69
N PRO A 52 -13.13 -3.56 -20.02
CA PRO A 52 -14.11 -2.50 -19.86
C PRO A 52 -14.17 -1.95 -18.44
N ARG A 53 -14.24 -0.62 -18.32
CA ARG A 53 -14.34 0.10 -17.02
C ARG A 53 -13.17 -0.15 -16.06
N PHE A 54 -12.01 -0.59 -16.56
CA PHE A 54 -10.84 -0.80 -15.71
C PHE A 54 -10.25 0.52 -15.21
N SER A 55 -10.01 0.60 -13.91
CA SER A 55 -9.46 1.76 -13.21
C SER A 55 -8.06 1.45 -12.70
N ILE A 56 -7.05 2.07 -13.33
CA ILE A 56 -5.65 1.92 -12.93
C ILE A 56 -5.46 2.39 -11.48
N SER A 57 -6.08 3.50 -11.08
CA SER A 57 -5.95 4.02 -9.71
C SER A 57 -6.51 3.05 -8.67
N ASP A 58 -7.67 2.42 -8.95
CA ASP A 58 -8.30 1.51 -8.00
C ASP A 58 -7.54 0.19 -7.90
N GLU A 59 -6.97 -0.29 -9.01
CA GLU A 59 -6.09 -1.46 -9.01
C GLU A 59 -4.82 -1.18 -8.20
N VAL A 60 -4.17 -0.05 -8.44
CA VAL A 60 -2.96 0.34 -7.70
C VAL A 60 -3.26 0.50 -6.21
N SER A 61 -4.37 1.15 -5.82
CA SER A 61 -4.76 1.28 -4.41
C SER A 61 -4.89 -0.09 -3.75
N ARG A 62 -5.61 -1.02 -4.39
CA ARG A 62 -5.80 -2.39 -3.86
C ARG A 62 -4.48 -3.15 -3.69
N ILE A 63 -3.60 -3.10 -4.70
CA ILE A 63 -2.30 -3.77 -4.65
C ILE A 63 -1.44 -3.20 -3.51
N VAL A 64 -1.33 -1.87 -3.43
CA VAL A 64 -0.50 -1.18 -2.44
C VAL A 64 -1.04 -1.40 -1.03
N GLU A 65 -2.34 -1.23 -0.80
CA GLU A 65 -2.93 -1.44 0.52
C GLU A 65 -2.79 -2.89 1.00
N SER A 66 -3.01 -3.86 0.10
CA SER A 66 -2.80 -5.28 0.40
C SER A 66 -1.36 -5.56 0.80
N GLU A 67 -0.39 -5.04 0.03
CA GLU A 67 1.02 -5.27 0.30
C GLU A 67 1.49 -4.53 1.58
N LEU A 68 0.96 -3.35 1.87
CA LEU A 68 1.22 -2.63 3.12
C LEU A 68 0.64 -3.38 4.33
N ALA A 69 -0.60 -3.88 4.24
CA ALA A 69 -1.20 -4.69 5.29
C ALA A 69 -0.41 -5.98 5.53
N ARG A 70 0.09 -6.58 4.45
CA ARG A 70 0.98 -7.75 4.53
C ARG A 70 2.32 -7.39 5.16
N ARG A 71 2.98 -6.29 4.79
CA ARG A 71 4.32 -5.98 5.31
C ARG A 71 4.30 -5.40 6.73
N TYR A 72 3.30 -4.59 7.05
CA TYR A 72 3.26 -3.74 8.24
C TYR A 72 1.88 -3.80 8.96
N PRO A 73 1.44 -4.98 9.41
CA PRO A 73 0.07 -5.18 9.90
C PRO A 73 -0.27 -4.32 11.13
N GLU A 74 0.67 -4.09 12.05
CA GLU A 74 0.46 -3.26 13.24
C GLU A 74 0.31 -1.78 12.88
N LEU A 75 1.12 -1.30 11.94
CA LEU A 75 1.07 0.08 11.45
C LEU A 75 -0.22 0.35 10.68
N VAL A 76 -0.63 -0.57 9.80
CA VAL A 76 -1.89 -0.45 9.04
C VAL A 76 -3.08 -0.46 10.00
N SER A 77 -3.06 -1.32 11.02
CA SER A 77 -4.10 -1.34 12.06
C SER A 77 -4.17 -0.02 12.83
N ALA A 78 -3.02 0.56 13.19
CA ALA A 78 -2.97 1.88 13.83
C ALA A 78 -3.44 3.01 12.89
N ALA A 79 -3.06 2.96 11.61
CA ALA A 79 -3.46 3.93 10.60
C ALA A 79 -4.97 3.91 10.34
N ARG A 80 -5.60 2.73 10.20
CA ARG A 80 -7.06 2.58 10.06
C ARG A 80 -7.82 3.22 11.22
N ARG A 81 -7.42 2.90 12.46
CA ARG A 81 -7.97 3.54 13.67
C ARG A 81 -7.79 5.06 13.67
N SER A 82 -6.61 5.54 13.28
CA SER A 82 -6.27 6.96 13.22
C SER A 82 -7.09 7.73 12.17
N LEU A 83 -7.37 7.09 11.03
CA LEU A 83 -8.20 7.64 9.96
C LEU A 83 -9.71 7.49 10.23
N ARG A 84 -10.11 6.75 11.28
CA ARG A 84 -11.50 6.34 11.55
C ARG A 84 -12.11 5.53 10.39
N LEU A 85 -11.28 4.74 9.70
CA LEU A 85 -11.77 3.76 8.74
C LEU A 85 -12.28 2.56 9.54
N SER A 86 -13.59 2.32 9.48
CA SER A 86 -14.29 1.20 10.12
C SER A 86 -13.86 -0.13 9.52
#